data_AF-A0AAN6M6R4-F1
#
_entry.id   AF-A0AAN6M6R4-F1
#
_cell.length_a   1.000
_cell.length_b   1.000
_cell.length_c   1.000
_cell.angle_alpha   90.00
_cell.angle_beta   90.00
_cell.angle_gamma   90.00
#
_symmetry.space_group_name_H-M   'P 1'
#
loop_
_entity.id
_entity.type
_entity.pdbx_description
1 polymer ?
#
loop_
_entity_poly.entity_id
_entity_poly.type
_entity_poly.pdbx_seq_one_letter_code
_entity_poly.pdbx_strand_id
1 'polypeptide(L)'
;MEEYVQRVTSLGAYSPQDLPPEDLDQVLASLKQETLRVEVAKLLRPARVIPVSRAALQRLSTLLKFMMTPAKQNDERVQTMRSLNWPFLIICGLCLTQKSVETMKRELFDALIEQVAKTSQDHIQAILKDDEIRKIVLVSCTDQEFLQSKV
;
A
#
# COMPACT_ATOMS: atom_id res chain seq x y z
N MET A 1 -4.72 1.16 -27.90
CA MET A 1 -3.51 0.31 -27.97
C MET A 1 -2.32 1.12 -28.49
N GLU A 2 -2.53 1.95 -29.52
CA GLU A 2 -1.50 2.84 -30.10
C GLU A 2 -0.90 3.84 -29.10
N GLU A 3 -1.69 4.53 -28.26
CA GLU A 3 -1.13 5.45 -27.25
C GLU A 3 -0.23 4.76 -26.22
N TYR A 4 -0.56 3.52 -25.83
CA TYR A 4 0.22 2.75 -24.87
C TYR A 4 1.56 2.31 -25.47
N VAL A 5 1.53 1.82 -26.72
CA VAL A 5 2.73 1.47 -27.47
C VAL A 5 3.59 2.72 -27.68
N GLN A 6 3.00 3.85 -28.06
CA GLN A 6 3.73 5.10 -28.27
C GLN A 6 4.40 5.61 -26.98
N ARG A 7 3.71 5.56 -25.83
CA ARG A 7 4.29 5.89 -24.51
C ARG A 7 5.45 4.97 -24.10
N VAL A 8 5.34 3.66 -24.37
CA VAL A 8 6.41 2.70 -24.06
C VAL A 8 7.61 2.90 -24.98
N THR A 9 7.37 3.22 -26.25
CA THR A 9 8.43 3.44 -27.25
C THR A 9 9.18 4.76 -27.01
N SER A 10 8.49 5.81 -26.56
CA SER A 10 9.13 7.09 -26.20
C SER A 10 10.04 7.00 -24.97
N LEU A 11 9.78 6.07 -24.05
CA LEU A 11 10.66 5.82 -22.89
C LEU A 11 11.97 5.12 -23.31
N GLY A 12 11.92 4.26 -24.33
CA GLY A 12 13.11 3.56 -24.84
C GLY A 12 14.03 4.44 -25.71
N ALA A 13 13.51 5.53 -26.27
CA ALA A 13 14.25 6.50 -27.07
C ALA A 13 14.85 7.66 -26.25
N TYR A 14 14.61 7.67 -24.95
CA TYR A 14 15.04 8.74 -24.05
C TYR A 14 16.47 8.50 -23.56
N SER A 15 17.41 9.38 -23.94
CA SER A 15 18.77 9.39 -23.40
C SER A 15 18.90 10.51 -22.35
N PRO A 16 19.16 10.19 -21.08
CA PRO A 16 19.40 11.20 -20.04
C PRO A 16 20.62 12.10 -20.31
N GLN A 17 21.50 11.72 -21.25
CA GLN A 17 22.68 12.48 -21.62
C GLN A 17 22.36 13.66 -22.55
N ASP A 18 21.17 13.68 -23.16
CA ASP A 18 20.73 14.75 -24.07
C ASP A 18 20.02 15.89 -23.32
N LEU A 19 19.87 15.77 -21.99
CA LEU A 19 19.25 16.78 -21.16
C LEU A 19 20.19 17.95 -20.88
N PRO A 20 19.69 19.20 -20.94
CA PRO A 20 20.38 20.34 -20.36
C PRO A 20 20.66 20.09 -18.86
N PRO A 21 21.85 20.45 -18.34
CA PRO A 21 22.17 20.27 -16.92
C PRO A 21 21.17 20.93 -15.97
N GLU A 22 20.55 22.03 -16.40
CA GLU A 22 19.56 22.81 -15.65
C GLU A 22 18.24 22.05 -15.46
N ASP A 23 17.88 21.19 -16.41
CA ASP A 23 16.65 20.38 -16.38
C ASP A 23 16.86 18.99 -15.78
N LEU A 24 18.11 18.52 -15.71
CA LEU A 24 18.46 17.16 -15.27
C LEU A 24 17.95 16.86 -13.86
N ASP A 25 18.15 17.76 -12.90
CA ASP A 25 17.71 17.56 -11.52
C ASP A 25 16.19 17.49 -11.40
N GLN A 26 15.47 18.34 -12.14
CA GLN A 26 14.01 18.33 -12.17
C GLN A 26 13.46 17.05 -12.80
N VAL A 27 14.08 16.58 -13.89
CA VAL A 27 13.66 15.35 -14.56
C VAL A 27 13.98 14.13 -13.70
N LEU A 28 15.14 14.08 -13.05
CA LEU A 28 15.49 13.00 -12.11
C LEU A 28 14.53 12.95 -10.92
N ALA A 29 14.15 14.11 -10.36
CA ALA A 29 13.15 14.18 -9.31
C ALA A 29 11.78 13.65 -9.78
N SER A 30 11.36 14.02 -10.99
CA SER A 30 10.10 13.56 -11.60
C SER A 30 10.11 12.05 -11.85
N LEU A 31 11.21 11.51 -12.39
CA LEU A 31 11.38 10.07 -12.63
C LEU A 31 11.40 9.29 -11.31
N LYS A 32 12.06 9.81 -10.27
CA LYS A 32 12.05 9.21 -8.93
C LYS A 32 10.62 9.14 -8.39
N GLN A 33 9.84 10.21 -8.54
CA GLN A 33 8.44 10.25 -8.10
C GLN A 33 7.56 9.26 -8.88
N GLU A 34 7.69 9.19 -10.20
CA GLU A 34 6.93 8.23 -11.01
C GLU A 34 7.31 6.78 -10.69
N THR A 35 8.60 6.50 -10.50
CA THR A 35 9.08 5.18 -10.07
C THR A 35 8.44 4.79 -8.74
N LEU A 36 8.40 5.72 -7.78
CA LEU A 36 7.76 5.51 -6.49
C LEU A 36 6.26 5.21 -6.62
N ARG A 37 5.55 5.97 -7.47
CA ARG A 37 4.11 5.73 -7.74
C ARG A 37 3.85 4.35 -8.32
N VAL A 38 4.70 3.90 -9.26
CA VAL A 38 4.59 2.56 -9.86
C VAL A 38 4.88 1.47 -8.84
N GLU A 39 5.91 1.63 -8.01
CA GLU A 39 6.21 0.68 -6.93
C GLU A 39 5.04 0.55 -5.94
N VAL A 40 4.46 1.68 -5.52
CA VAL A 40 3.26 1.68 -4.66
C VAL A 40 2.08 1.01 -5.36
N ALA A 41 1.81 1.31 -6.62
CA ALA A 41 0.71 0.69 -7.37
C ALA A 41 0.88 -0.83 -7.48
N LYS A 42 2.12 -1.32 -7.64
CA LYS A 42 2.45 -2.75 -7.63
C LYS A 42 2.17 -3.38 -6.26
N LEU A 43 2.53 -2.71 -5.17
CA LEU A 43 2.27 -3.17 -3.81
C LEU A 43 0.77 -3.23 -3.50
N LEU A 44 -0.01 -2.25 -3.96
CA LEU A 44 -1.45 -2.15 -3.72
C LEU A 44 -2.31 -3.07 -4.60
N ARG A 45 -1.73 -3.69 -5.63
CA ARG A 45 -2.42 -4.58 -6.56
C ARG A 45 -3.27 -5.68 -5.89
N PRO A 46 -2.82 -6.36 -4.82
CA PRO A 46 -3.61 -7.40 -4.18
C PRO A 46 -4.95 -6.94 -3.59
N ALA A 47 -5.05 -5.69 -3.14
CA ALA A 47 -6.31 -5.13 -2.65
C ALA A 47 -7.23 -4.71 -3.81
N ARG A 48 -6.67 -4.34 -4.98
CA ARG A 48 -7.43 -3.88 -6.15
C ARG A 48 -8.19 -4.97 -6.89
N VAL A 49 -7.85 -6.24 -6.68
CA VAL A 49 -8.49 -7.38 -7.36
C VAL A 49 -9.51 -8.00 -6.41
N ILE A 50 -10.79 -7.94 -6.80
CA ILE A 50 -11.90 -8.54 -6.07
C ILE A 50 -12.50 -9.65 -6.96
N PRO A 51 -12.74 -10.88 -6.44
CA PRO A 51 -12.53 -11.30 -5.05
C PRO A 51 -11.04 -11.39 -4.68
N VAL A 52 -10.75 -11.13 -3.41
CA VAL A 52 -9.38 -11.08 -2.91
C VAL A 52 -8.80 -12.50 -2.80
N SER A 53 -7.55 -12.68 -3.21
CA SER A 53 -6.94 -14.01 -3.18
C SER A 53 -6.71 -14.52 -1.75
N ARG A 54 -6.76 -15.85 -1.57
CA ARG A 54 -6.43 -16.51 -0.30
C ARG A 54 -5.07 -16.09 0.27
N ALA A 55 -4.08 -15.83 -0.58
CA ALA A 55 -2.76 -15.36 -0.17
C ALA A 55 -2.79 -13.93 0.40
N ALA A 56 -3.66 -13.05 -0.11
CA ALA A 56 -3.87 -11.71 0.45
C ALA A 56 -4.64 -11.78 1.78
N LEU A 57 -5.63 -12.65 1.88
CA LEU A 57 -6.36 -12.92 3.12
C LEU A 57 -5.44 -13.43 4.25
N GLN A 58 -4.52 -14.35 3.95
CA GLN A 58 -3.52 -14.83 4.91
C GLN A 58 -2.53 -13.73 5.34
N ARG A 59 -2.13 -12.86 4.40
CA ARG A 59 -1.31 -11.68 4.73
C ARG A 59 -2.03 -10.73 5.68
N LEU A 60 -3.31 -10.47 5.46
CA LEU A 60 -4.12 -9.65 6.36
C LEU A 60 -4.15 -10.23 7.76
N SER A 61 -4.46 -11.52 7.91
CA SER A 61 -4.48 -12.17 9.23
C SER A 61 -3.12 -12.04 9.94
N THR A 62 -2.04 -12.33 9.21
CA THR A 62 -0.67 -12.28 9.76
C THR A 62 -0.29 -10.86 10.17
N LEU A 63 -0.60 -9.87 9.33
CA LEU A 63 -0.26 -8.48 9.61
C LEU A 63 -1.04 -7.91 10.78
N LEU A 64 -2.34 -8.20 10.87
CA LEU A 64 -3.16 -7.77 12.01
C LEU A 64 -2.59 -8.32 13.32
N LYS A 65 -2.27 -9.62 13.38
CA LYS A 65 -1.63 -10.22 14.57
C LYS A 65 -0.28 -9.58 14.90
N PHE A 66 0.54 -9.32 13.89
CA PHE A 66 1.82 -8.63 14.05
C PHE A 66 1.65 -7.24 14.68
N MET A 67 0.73 -6.43 14.17
CA MET A 67 0.48 -5.07 14.69
C MET A 67 -0.10 -5.05 16.11
N MET A 68 -0.70 -6.14 16.57
CA MET A 68 -1.19 -6.31 17.94
C MET A 68 -0.12 -6.82 18.91
N THR A 69 1.08 -7.17 18.43
CA THR A 69 2.15 -7.68 19.29
C THR A 69 2.73 -6.56 20.16
N PRO A 70 2.70 -6.65 21.51
CA PRO A 70 3.14 -5.58 22.41
C PRO A 70 4.59 -5.12 22.15
N ALA A 71 5.49 -6.06 21.86
CA ALA A 71 6.90 -5.77 21.57
C ALA A 71 7.12 -4.87 20.34
N LYS A 72 6.11 -4.71 19.48
CA LYS A 72 6.17 -3.93 18.24
C LYS A 72 5.43 -2.60 18.34
N GLN A 73 4.83 -2.26 19.49
CA GLN A 73 4.08 -1.02 19.66
C GLN A 73 4.94 0.24 19.66
N ASN A 74 6.25 0.14 19.86
CA ASN A 74 7.19 1.26 19.77
C ASN A 74 7.74 1.48 18.34
N ASP A 75 7.40 0.63 17.38
CA ASP A 75 7.83 0.77 15.99
C ASP A 75 7.01 1.88 15.29
N GLU A 76 7.69 2.89 14.74
CA GLU A 76 7.07 4.07 14.11
C GLU A 76 6.12 3.69 12.97
N ARG A 77 6.44 2.64 12.19
CA ARG A 77 5.59 2.19 11.09
C ARG A 77 4.37 1.45 11.61
N VAL A 78 4.54 0.62 12.64
CA VAL A 78 3.41 -0.04 13.31
C VAL A 78 2.46 0.99 13.92
N GLN A 79 2.98 2.03 14.56
CA GLN A 79 2.17 3.13 15.09
C GLN A 79 1.42 3.88 13.99
N THR A 80 2.11 4.19 12.88
CA THR A 80 1.48 4.84 11.72
C THR A 80 0.37 3.98 11.12
N MET A 81 0.57 2.66 11.02
CA MET A 81 -0.48 1.77 10.53
C MET A 81 -1.66 1.67 11.50
N ARG A 82 -1.40 1.63 12.81
CA ARG A 82 -2.45 1.64 13.84
C ARG A 82 -3.24 2.96 13.90
N SER A 83 -2.64 4.07 13.47
CA SER A 83 -3.34 5.36 13.42
C SER A 83 -4.31 5.46 12.24
N LEU A 84 -4.18 4.62 11.21
CA LEU A 84 -5.09 4.56 10.07
C LEU A 84 -6.54 4.21 10.47
N ASN A 85 -7.47 4.54 9.58
CA ASN A 85 -8.84 4.04 9.63
C ASN A 85 -8.86 2.56 9.25
N TRP A 86 -9.83 1.81 9.78
CA TRP A 86 -9.98 0.37 9.55
C TRP A 86 -9.91 -0.06 8.08
N PRO A 87 -10.61 0.60 7.13
CA PRO A 87 -10.56 0.17 5.74
C PRO A 87 -9.17 0.32 5.12
N PHE A 88 -8.45 1.38 5.48
CA PHE A 88 -7.09 1.63 5.02
C PHE A 88 -6.12 0.61 5.63
N LEU A 89 -6.30 0.27 6.91
CA LEU A 89 -5.54 -0.77 7.56
C LEU A 89 -5.75 -2.14 6.91
N ILE A 90 -7.00 -2.46 6.54
CA ILE A 90 -7.34 -3.68 5.81
C ILE A 90 -6.65 -3.70 4.44
N ILE A 91 -6.73 -2.62 3.68
CA ILE A 91 -6.04 -2.50 2.37
C ILE A 91 -4.54 -2.75 2.55
N CYS A 92 -3.91 -2.08 3.52
CA CYS A 92 -2.50 -2.34 3.83
C CYS A 92 -2.25 -3.80 4.22
N GLY A 93 -3.13 -4.41 5.01
CA GLY A 93 -3.06 -5.82 5.42
C GLY A 93 -3.15 -6.82 4.28
N LEU A 94 -3.97 -6.55 3.27
CA LEU A 94 -4.07 -7.39 2.08
C LEU A 94 -2.80 -7.33 1.20
N CYS A 95 -2.05 -6.23 1.31
CA CYS A 95 -0.92 -5.92 0.44
C CYS A 95 0.42 -6.23 1.07
N LEU A 96 0.59 -5.91 2.36
CA LEU A 96 1.86 -5.96 3.06
C LEU A 96 2.05 -7.27 3.82
N THR A 97 3.30 -7.69 3.90
CA THR A 97 3.79 -8.70 4.84
C THR A 97 4.44 -8.00 6.03
N GLN A 98 4.59 -8.71 7.16
CA GLN A 98 5.39 -8.23 8.28
C GLN A 98 6.79 -7.77 7.82
N LYS A 99 7.49 -8.62 7.06
CA LYS A 99 8.83 -8.32 6.55
C LYS A 99 8.84 -7.03 5.73
N SER A 100 7.83 -6.81 4.88
CA SER A 100 7.77 -5.55 4.12
C SER A 100 7.56 -4.34 5.01
N VAL A 101 6.77 -4.42 6.07
CA VAL A 101 6.64 -3.29 7.01
C VAL A 101 7.97 -2.98 7.68
N GLU A 102 8.74 -4.00 8.06
CA GLU A 102 10.03 -3.83 8.75
C GLU A 102 11.13 -3.32 7.80
N THR A 103 11.20 -3.82 6.56
CA THR A 103 12.34 -3.56 5.66
C THR A 103 12.09 -2.52 4.57
N MET A 104 10.86 -2.05 4.38
CA MET A 104 10.54 -1.07 3.33
C MET A 104 11.32 0.23 3.52
N LYS A 105 11.66 0.91 2.42
CA LYS A 105 12.26 2.25 2.50
C LYS A 105 11.22 3.24 3.04
N ARG A 106 11.62 4.19 3.89
CA ARG A 106 10.72 5.20 4.47
C ARG A 106 9.91 5.93 3.39
N GLU A 107 10.57 6.42 2.34
CA GLU A 107 9.91 7.11 1.22
C GLU A 107 8.80 6.26 0.56
N LEU A 108 9.02 4.96 0.42
CA LEU A 108 8.04 4.03 -0.16
C LEU A 108 6.88 3.75 0.79
N PHE A 109 7.16 3.64 2.09
CA PHE A 109 6.14 3.49 3.10
C PHE A 109 5.23 4.72 3.16
N ASP A 110 5.82 5.91 3.23
CA ASP A 110 5.07 7.18 3.29
C ASP A 110 4.19 7.36 2.05
N ALA A 111 4.74 7.11 0.85
CA ALA A 111 3.98 7.16 -0.40
C ALA A 111 2.87 6.10 -0.47
N LEU A 112 3.07 4.92 0.12
CA LEU A 112 2.04 3.90 0.21
C LEU A 112 0.88 4.36 1.11
N ILE A 113 1.19 4.91 2.28
CA ILE A 113 0.17 5.42 3.21
C ILE A 113 -0.64 6.54 2.54
N GLU A 114 0.02 7.47 1.86
CA GLU A 114 -0.63 8.55 1.12
C GLU A 114 -1.56 8.01 0.02
N GLN A 115 -1.12 6.99 -0.73
CA GLN A 115 -1.93 6.41 -1.79
C GLN A 115 -3.10 5.58 -1.27
N VAL A 116 -2.94 4.89 -0.14
CA VAL A 116 -4.05 4.16 0.49
C VAL A 116 -5.14 5.13 0.95
N ALA A 117 -4.76 6.29 1.49
CA ALA A 117 -5.72 7.34 1.88
C ALA A 117 -6.51 7.91 0.69
N LYS A 118 -5.98 7.80 -0.54
CA LYS A 118 -6.64 8.21 -1.80
C LYS A 118 -7.50 7.12 -2.43
N THR A 119 -7.67 5.98 -1.76
CA THR A 119 -8.52 4.88 -2.27
C THR A 119 -9.97 5.35 -2.39
N SER A 120 -10.63 5.03 -3.51
CA SER A 120 -12.02 5.43 -3.73
C SER A 120 -12.98 4.80 -2.73
N GLN A 121 -14.04 5.53 -2.38
CA GLN A 121 -15.06 5.06 -1.46
C GLN A 121 -15.76 3.78 -1.97
N ASP A 122 -15.99 3.67 -3.27
CA ASP A 122 -16.59 2.46 -3.86
C ASP A 122 -15.72 1.22 -3.63
N HIS A 123 -14.40 1.37 -3.76
CA HIS A 123 -13.47 0.27 -3.54
C HIS A 123 -13.41 -0.12 -2.05
N ILE A 124 -13.42 0.87 -1.17
CA ILE A 124 -13.53 0.66 0.29
C ILE A 124 -14.81 -0.13 0.60
N GLN A 125 -15.95 0.27 0.04
CA GLN A 125 -17.23 -0.40 0.25
C GLN A 125 -17.20 -1.85 -0.27
N ALA A 126 -16.57 -2.11 -1.40
CA ALA A 126 -16.42 -3.46 -1.93
C ALA A 126 -15.59 -4.35 -0.99
N ILE A 127 -14.49 -3.85 -0.44
CA ILE A 127 -13.66 -4.55 0.55
C ILE A 127 -14.44 -4.81 1.85
N LEU A 128 -15.17 -3.81 2.35
CA LEU A 128 -15.92 -3.93 3.61
C LEU A 128 -17.13 -4.88 3.48
N LYS A 129 -17.68 -5.06 2.28
CA LYS A 129 -18.76 -6.01 1.99
C LYS A 129 -18.29 -7.46 1.81
N ASP A 130 -16.99 -7.68 1.72
CA ASP A 130 -16.42 -9.03 1.59
C ASP A 130 -16.46 -9.76 2.94
N ASP A 131 -17.22 -10.86 2.98
CA ASP A 131 -17.45 -11.63 4.21
C ASP A 131 -16.21 -12.41 4.66
N GLU A 132 -15.31 -12.80 3.75
CA GLU A 132 -14.06 -13.46 4.13
C GLU A 132 -13.11 -12.49 4.81
N ILE A 133 -13.02 -11.27 4.28
CA ILE A 133 -12.24 -10.18 4.90
C ILE A 133 -12.78 -9.88 6.30
N ARG A 134 -14.10 -9.69 6.43
CA ARG A 134 -14.73 -9.42 7.73
C ARG A 134 -14.46 -10.52 8.75
N LYS A 135 -14.60 -11.79 8.37
CA LYS A 135 -14.27 -12.93 9.23
C LYS A 135 -12.82 -12.90 9.69
N ILE A 136 -11.87 -12.62 8.79
CA ILE A 136 -10.45 -12.56 9.14
C ILE A 136 -10.14 -11.42 10.11
N VAL A 137 -10.72 -10.24 9.89
CA VAL A 137 -10.52 -9.09 10.78
C VAL A 137 -11.01 -9.42 12.19
N LEU A 138 -12.21 -9.99 12.32
CA LEU A 138 -12.80 -10.37 13.60
C LEU A 138 -11.98 -11.44 14.35
N VAL A 139 -11.45 -12.44 13.63
CA VAL A 139 -10.66 -13.52 14.25
C VAL A 139 -9.23 -13.08 14.58
N SER A 140 -8.67 -12.14 13.82
CA SER A 140 -7.25 -11.77 13.93
C SER A 140 -7.01 -10.57 14.85
N CYS A 141 -8.03 -9.76 15.14
CA CYS A 141 -7.93 -8.63 16.06
C CYS A 141 -8.44 -9.04 17.44
N THR A 142 -7.51 -9.35 18.34
CA THR A 142 -7.81 -9.71 19.73
C THR A 142 -7.98 -8.50 20.65
N ASP A 143 -7.60 -7.30 20.17
CA ASP A 143 -7.69 -6.03 20.88
C ASP A 143 -9.07 -5.39 20.60
N GLN A 144 -10.03 -5.67 21.48
CA GLN A 144 -11.39 -5.13 21.36
C GLN A 144 -11.43 -3.61 21.54
N GLU A 145 -10.52 -3.01 22.31
CA GLU A 145 -10.43 -1.55 22.47
C GLU A 145 -9.94 -0.89 21.17
N PHE A 146 -9.00 -1.51 20.46
CA PHE A 146 -8.58 -1.07 19.13
C PHE A 146 -9.70 -1.20 18.08
N LEU A 147 -10.53 -2.24 18.16
CA LEU A 147 -11.69 -2.39 17.29
C LEU A 147 -12.76 -1.32 17.58
N GLN A 148 -13.05 -1.04 18.85
CA GLN A 148 -14.10 -0.09 19.27
C GLN A 148 -13.74 1.38 19.08
N SER A 149 -12.46 1.75 19.24
CA SER A 149 -11.99 3.14 19.10
C SER A 149 -11.95 3.67 17.65
N LYS A 150 -12.32 2.84 16.69
CA LYS A 150 -12.17 3.09 15.24
C LYS A 150 -13.46 2.86 14.45
N VAL A 151 -14.59 2.62 15.16
CA VAL A 151 -15.95 2.58 14.61
C VAL A 151 -16.56 3.97 14.67
#